data_AF-A0A3D3FHB4-F1
#
_entry.id   AF-A0A3D3FHB4-F1
#
_cell.length_a   1.000
_cell.length_b   1.000
_cell.length_c   1.000
_cell.angle_alpha   90.00
_cell.angle_beta   90.00
_cell.angle_gamma   90.00
#
_symmetry.space_group_name_H-M   'P 1'
#
loop_
_entity.id
_entity.type
_entity.pdbx_description
1 polymer ?
#
loop_
_entity_poly.entity_id
_entity_poly.type
_entity_poly.pdbx_seq_one_letter_code
_entity_poly.pdbx_strand_id
1 'polypeptide(L)' 'MENRFCIPKFDYFTENNNFYTGSLSLLNYRMDAGGDMIHMTVWYGKMCLAKSKPVAEKEFTKDREGCGQALNWL' A
#
# COMPACT_ATOMS: atom_id res chain seq x y z
N MET A 1 15.74 6.35 4.75
CA MET A 1 15.41 5.81 3.41
C MET A 1 14.47 6.82 2.76
N GLU A 2 14.79 7.27 1.54
CA GLU A 2 13.96 8.24 0.82
C GLU A 2 12.66 7.59 0.38
N ASN A 3 11.52 8.23 0.66
CA ASN A 3 10.20 7.73 0.33
C ASN A 3 9.89 7.95 -1.16
N ARG A 4 10.49 7.11 -2.02
CA ARG A 4 10.34 7.18 -3.48
C ARG A 4 8.91 6.95 -3.97
N PHE A 5 8.06 6.37 -3.14
CA PHE A 5 6.65 6.12 -3.42
C PHE A 5 5.74 7.23 -2.89
N CYS A 6 6.28 8.26 -2.23
CA CYS A 6 5.49 9.36 -1.64
C CYS A 6 4.35 8.86 -0.72
N ILE A 7 4.50 7.67 -0.11
CA ILE A 7 3.47 7.11 0.76
C ILE A 7 3.35 7.98 2.03
N PRO A 8 2.13 8.34 2.47
CA PRO A 8 1.94 9.11 3.70
C PRO A 8 2.62 8.49 4.94
N LYS A 9 2.74 9.29 6.00
CA LYS A 9 3.20 8.79 7.30
C LYS A 9 2.21 7.76 7.87
N PHE A 10 2.68 6.93 8.80
CA PHE A 10 1.93 5.78 9.30
C PHE A 10 0.58 6.15 9.94
N ASP A 11 0.47 7.33 10.57
CA ASP A 11 -0.75 7.91 11.16
C ASP A 11 -1.90 8.06 10.15
N TYR A 12 -1.57 8.31 8.88
CA TYR A 12 -2.55 8.31 7.79
C TYR A 12 -3.30 6.97 7.68
N PHE A 13 -2.64 5.86 8.02
CA PHE A 13 -3.18 4.51 7.91
C PHE A 13 -3.68 3.99 9.27
N THR A 14 -2.89 4.17 10.34
CA THR A 14 -3.18 3.56 11.64
C THR A 14 -4.27 4.31 12.41
N GLU A 15 -4.35 5.63 12.30
CA GLU A 15 -5.32 6.45 13.05
C GLU A 15 -6.55 6.79 12.21
N ASN A 16 -6.36 7.03 10.91
CA ASN A 16 -7.41 7.53 10.03
C ASN A 16 -8.04 6.44 9.14
N ASN A 17 -7.52 5.21 9.16
CA ASN A 17 -8.03 4.06 8.39
C ASN A 17 -8.15 4.33 6.87
N ASN A 18 -7.28 5.18 6.34
CA ASN A 18 -7.33 5.54 4.93
C ASN A 18 -6.72 4.44 4.06
N PHE A 19 -7.10 4.44 2.78
CA PHE A 19 -6.34 3.77 1.74
C PHE A 19 -5.55 4.78 0.91
N TYR A 20 -4.42 4.36 0.37
CA TYR A 20 -3.59 5.14 -0.53
C TYR A 20 -3.28 4.31 -1.77
N THR A 21 -3.39 4.93 -2.94
CA THR A 21 -2.98 4.35 -4.21
C THR A 21 -1.92 5.21 -4.87
N GLY A 22 -0.97 4.56 -5.51
CA GLY A 22 0.07 5.25 -6.25
C GLY A 22 0.70 4.36 -7.30
N SER A 23 1.66 4.93 -8.02
CA SER A 23 2.41 4.21 -9.05
C SER A 23 3.86 4.69 -9.12
N LEU A 24 4.73 3.79 -9.55
CA LEU A 24 6.10 4.05 -9.91
C LEU A 24 6.41 3.32 -11.22
N SER A 25 6.56 4.08 -12.30
CA SER A 25 6.71 3.55 -13.66
C SER A 25 5.55 2.64 -14.08
N LEU A 26 5.76 1.32 -14.22
CA LEU A 26 4.72 0.36 -14.58
C LEU A 26 4.09 -0.34 -13.36
N LEU A 27 4.68 -0.18 -12.17
CA LEU A 27 4.19 -0.75 -10.92
C LEU A 27 3.14 0.18 -10.33
N ASN A 28 1.97 -0.36 -10.04
CA ASN A 28 0.93 0.30 -9.26
C ASN A 28 0.78 -0.42 -7.94
N TYR A 29 0.38 0.32 -6.91
CA TYR A 29 0.18 -0.24 -5.58
C TYR A 29 -1.02 0.41 -4.89
N ARG A 30 -1.61 -0.35 -3.98
CA ARG A 30 -2.63 0.08 -3.03
C ARG A 30 -2.21 -0.39 -1.64
N MET A 31 -2.24 0.52 -0.70
CA MET A 31 -2.18 0.25 0.73
C MET A 31 -3.55 0.57 1.30
N ASP A 32 -4.27 -0.44 1.80
CA ASP A 32 -5.60 -0.29 2.36
C ASP A 32 -5.59 -0.61 3.86
N ALA A 33 -5.85 0.40 4.69
CA ALA A 33 -5.91 0.27 6.14
C ALA A 33 -7.34 0.48 6.68
N GLY A 34 -8.36 0.29 5.83
CA GLY A 34 -9.77 0.44 6.22
C GLY A 34 -10.24 -0.61 7.24
N GLY A 35 -9.56 -1.75 7.33
CA GLY A 35 -9.86 -2.84 8.27
C GLY A 35 -8.95 -2.87 9.49
N ASP A 36 -8.84 -4.06 10.10
CA ASP A 36 -7.97 -4.34 11.25
C ASP A 36 -6.51 -4.55 10.85
N MET A 37 -6.27 -4.80 9.57
CA MET A 37 -4.96 -5.04 8.97
C MET A 37 -4.71 -4.10 7.80
N ILE A 38 -3.43 -3.93 7.47
CA ILE A 38 -3.00 -3.21 6.27
C ILE A 38 -2.92 -4.23 5.14
N HIS A 39 -3.74 -4.07 4.12
CA HIS A 39 -3.72 -4.90 2.92
C HIS A 39 -2.95 -4.18 1.82
N MET A 40 -1.84 -4.79 1.39
CA MET A 40 -1.04 -4.34 0.27
C MET A 40 -1.40 -5.13 -0.98
N THR A 41 -1.64 -4.43 -2.08
CA THR A 41 -1.88 -5.02 -3.40
C THR A 41 -1.03 -4.31 -4.43
N VAL A 42 -0.31 -5.06 -5.28
CA VAL A 42 0.44 -4.50 -6.42
C VAL A 42 -0.01 -5.11 -7.74
N TRP A 43 0.04 -4.31 -8.81
CA TRP A 43 -0.29 -4.73 -10.17
C TRP A 43 0.50 -3.94 -11.20
N TYR A 44 0.65 -4.49 -12.41
CA TYR A 44 1.35 -3.82 -13.50
C TYR A 44 0.39 -3.18 -14.52
N GLY A 45 0.85 -2.12 -15.19
CA GLY A 45 0.19 -1.51 -16.34
C GLY A 45 -0.37 -0.12 -16.06
N LYS A 46 -1.27 0.35 -16.93
CA LYS A 46 -1.85 1.70 -16.88
C LYS A 46 -3.26 1.76 -16.29
N MET A 47 -3.84 0.60 -16.02
CA MET A 47 -5.23 0.50 -15.57
C MET A 47 -5.30 0.50 -14.04
N CYS A 48 -6.44 0.93 -13.50
CA CYS A 48 -6.69 0.85 -12.06
C CYS A 48 -6.84 -0.62 -11.61
N LEU A 49 -6.78 -0.84 -10.30
CA LEU A 49 -6.90 -2.17 -9.69
C LEU A 49 -8.18 -2.91 -10.14
N ALA A 50 -9.32 -2.22 -10.24
CA ALA A 50 -10.59 -2.81 -10.66
C ALA A 50 -10.60 -3.36 -12.10
N LYS A 51 -9.60 -3.00 -12.91
CA LYS A 51 -9.42 -3.43 -14.30
C LYS A 51 -8.11 -4.19 -14.54
N SER A 52 -7.39 -4.49 -13.46
CA SER A 52 -6.08 -5.13 -13.51
C SER A 52 -6.09 -6.43 -12.71
N LYS A 53 -5.15 -7.31 -13.00
CA LYS A 53 -4.92 -8.51 -12.20
C LYS A 53 -3.84 -8.20 -11.15
N PRO A 54 -4.11 -8.37 -9.85
CA PRO A 54 -3.08 -8.34 -8.82
C PRO A 54 -1.94 -9.32 -9.16
N VAL A 55 -0.70 -8.89 -8.94
CA VAL A 55 0.48 -9.75 -9.12
C VAL A 55 1.09 -10.19 -7.81
N ALA A 56 0.90 -9.41 -6.74
CA ALA A 56 1.21 -9.82 -5.38
C ALA A 56 0.31 -9.09 -4.39
N GLU A 57 -0.02 -9.79 -3.30
CA GLU A 57 -0.83 -9.29 -2.19
C GLU A 57 -0.20 -9.75 -0.89
N LYS A 58 -0.25 -8.90 0.13
CA LYS A 58 0.25 -9.24 1.47
C LYS A 58 -0.44 -8.39 2.52
N GLU A 59 -0.58 -8.95 3.71
CA GLU A 59 -1.19 -8.24 4.83
C GLU A 59 -0.20 -8.06 5.98
N PHE A 60 -0.38 -6.97 6.72
CA PHE A 60 0.47 -6.57 7.84
C PHE A 60 -0.38 -6.07 9.01
N THR A 61 0.17 -6.06 10.22
CA THR A 61 -0.50 -5.48 11.38
C THR A 61 -0.73 -3.98 11.17
N LYS A 62 -1.85 -3.46 11.66
CA LYS A 62 -2.19 -2.03 11.56
C LYS A 62 -1.57 -1.25 12.72
N ASP A 63 -0.26 -1.29 12.79
CA ASP A 63 0.55 -0.55 13.73
C ASP A 63 1.77 0.04 13.02
N ARG A 64 2.63 0.73 13.77
CA ARG A 64 3.83 1.37 13.22
C ARG A 64 4.80 0.35 12.61
N GLU A 65 4.93 -0.83 13.21
CA GLU A 65 5.82 -1.88 12.73
C GLU A 65 5.30 -2.46 11.43
N GLY A 66 4.02 -2.85 11.38
CA GLY A 66 3.38 -3.38 10.19
C GLY A 66 3.35 -2.38 9.03
N CYS A 67 3.14 -1.07 9.29
CA CYS A 67 3.35 -0.01 8.29
C CYS A 67 4.78 -0.02 7.73
N GLY A 68 5.79 -0.14 8.58
CA GLY A 68 7.19 -0.23 8.15
C GLY A 68 7.48 -1.48 7.33
N GLN A 69 6.92 -2.62 7.72
CA GLN A 69 7.05 -3.88 6.97
C GLN A 69 6.34 -3.82 5.61
N ALA A 70 5.17 -3.18 5.52
CA ALA A 70 4.44 -2.96 4.28
C ALA A 70 5.25 -2.10 3.30
N LEU A 71 5.85 -1.01 3.80
CA LEU A 71 6.73 -0.13 3.02
C LEU A 71 8.02 -0.81 2.55
N ASN A 72 8.58 -1.71 3.35
CA ASN A 72 9.78 -2.47 2.97
C ASN A 72 9.47 -3.60 1.97
N TRP A 73 8.24 -4.12 1.98
CA TRP A 73 7.79 -5.14 1.03
C TRP A 73 7.50 -4.56 -0.35
N LEU A 74 7.02 -3.31 -0.39
CA LEU A 74 6.74 -2.56 -1.62
C LEU A 74 8.03 -2.08 -2.32
#